data_AF-A0A0B7K2J9-F1
#
_entry.id   AF-A0A0B7K2J9-F1
#
_cell.length_a   1.000
_cell.length_b   1.000
_cell.length_c   1.000
_cell.angle_alpha   90.00
_cell.angle_beta   90.00
_cell.angle_gamma   90.00
#
_symmetry.space_group_name_H-M   'P 1'
#
loop_
_entity.id
_entity.type
_entity.pdbx_description
1 polymer ?
#
loop_
_entity_poly.entity_id
_entity_poly.type
_entity_poly.pdbx_seq_one_letter_code
_entity_poly.pdbx_strand_id
1 'polypeptide(L)'
;MAKEKSDGKSAEVLPSPVVKLPPIPKGKPRSGAKVQKRPLNRRQPPASSNSRIIYISPSTPFMSAVKRVQKQLNAGLRTQTAAHKNASLGSRIRQLERDSASSGEKGSATVTVMGTGRAIEKTLSLASWFEQAGDYEVEMRTKTVGTVDDIVVEDDDGEDESRVRKLSGLEVSIRLK
;
A
#
# COMPACT_ATOMS: atom_id res chain seq x y z
N MET A 1 -49.70 10.56 14.66
CA MET A 1 -48.61 10.60 15.65
C MET A 1 -47.40 9.95 15.01
N ALA A 2 -46.64 10.72 14.23
CA ALA A 2 -45.35 11.32 14.59
C ALA A 2 -44.19 10.34 14.30
N LYS A 3 -43.54 10.57 13.14
CA LYS A 3 -42.41 9.82 12.59
C LYS A 3 -41.14 10.53 13.05
N GLU A 4 -40.41 9.94 13.98
CA GLU A 4 -39.18 10.51 14.54
C GLU A 4 -38.02 10.25 13.57
N LYS A 5 -37.52 11.30 12.92
CA LYS A 5 -36.30 11.28 12.12
C LYS A 5 -35.12 11.46 13.08
N SER A 6 -34.25 10.46 13.18
CA SER A 6 -32.94 10.61 13.82
C SER A 6 -31.94 11.13 12.78
N ASP A 7 -31.62 12.43 12.86
CA ASP A 7 -30.55 13.04 12.08
C ASP A 7 -29.19 12.53 12.61
N GLY A 8 -28.57 11.64 11.84
CA GLY A 8 -27.20 11.16 12.06
C GLY A 8 -26.18 12.26 11.77
N LYS A 9 -25.97 13.14 12.74
CA LYS A 9 -24.96 14.19 12.68
C LYS A 9 -23.57 13.54 12.80
N SER A 10 -22.83 13.50 11.69
CA SER A 10 -21.45 13.03 11.64
C SER A 10 -20.61 13.93 12.54
N ALA A 11 -20.19 13.41 13.70
CA ALA A 11 -19.36 14.14 14.64
C ALA A 11 -18.00 14.45 14.00
N GLU A 12 -17.74 15.72 13.77
CA GLU A 12 -16.44 16.23 13.34
C GLU A 12 -15.44 15.98 14.49
N VAL A 13 -14.61 14.94 14.34
CA VAL A 13 -13.59 14.60 15.34
C VAL A 13 -12.48 15.63 15.26
N LEU A 14 -12.50 16.60 16.18
CA LEU A 14 -11.41 17.56 16.34
C LEU A 14 -10.10 16.81 16.65
N PRO A 15 -8.96 17.24 16.08
CA PRO A 15 -7.67 16.60 16.33
C PRO A 15 -7.31 16.73 17.81
N SER A 16 -7.15 15.59 18.48
CA SER A 16 -6.68 15.53 19.86
C SER A 16 -5.28 16.15 19.99
N PRO A 17 -4.95 16.75 21.16
CA PRO A 17 -3.64 17.37 21.36
C PRO A 17 -2.52 16.35 21.14
N VAL A 18 -1.48 16.74 20.39
CA VAL A 18 -0.35 15.87 20.07
C VAL A 18 0.50 15.67 21.32
N VAL A 19 0.23 14.59 22.06
CA VAL A 19 1.05 14.17 23.20
C VAL A 19 2.37 13.62 22.68
N LYS A 20 3.46 14.37 22.90
CA LYS A 20 4.81 13.91 22.58
C LYS A 20 5.19 12.79 23.55
N LEU A 21 5.72 11.70 23.01
CA LEU A 21 6.27 10.62 23.83
C LEU A 21 7.49 11.13 24.62
N PRO A 22 7.73 10.61 25.84
CA PRO A 22 8.89 11.00 26.63
C PRO A 22 10.19 10.73 25.86
N PRO A 23 11.25 11.51 26.08
CA PRO A 23 12.57 11.24 25.49
C PRO A 23 13.03 9.81 25.80
N ILE A 24 13.79 9.21 24.87
CA ILE A 24 14.40 7.90 25.11
C ILE A 24 15.45 8.07 26.23
N PRO A 25 15.48 7.19 27.24
CA PRO A 25 16.48 7.25 28.30
C PRO A 25 17.89 7.20 27.70
N LYS A 26 18.66 8.28 27.86
CA LYS A 26 20.10 8.25 27.63
C LYS A 26 20.68 7.81 28.95
N GLY A 27 20.94 6.51 29.11
CA GLY A 27 21.53 6.02 30.36
C GLY A 27 22.96 6.52 30.56
N LYS A 28 23.67 5.94 31.52
CA LYS A 28 25.07 6.30 31.83
C LYS A 28 25.96 6.04 30.61
N PRO A 29 27.18 6.60 30.52
CA PRO A 29 28.09 6.40 29.37
C PRO A 29 28.42 4.93 29.03
N ARG A 30 28.01 3.95 29.85
CA ARG A 30 28.14 2.51 29.64
C ARG A 30 26.81 1.71 29.59
N SER A 31 25.65 2.34 29.80
CA SER A 31 24.35 1.71 29.60
C SER A 31 23.43 2.65 28.84
N GLY A 32 23.11 2.31 27.59
CA GLY A 32 22.22 3.09 26.75
C GLY A 32 20.93 2.32 26.48
N ALA A 33 19.84 3.04 26.18
CA ALA A 33 18.67 2.41 25.57
C ALA A 33 18.83 2.40 24.03
N LYS A 34 18.63 1.25 23.41
CA LYS A 34 18.75 1.05 21.96
C LYS A 34 17.38 0.82 21.32
N VAL A 35 17.08 1.55 20.26
CA VAL A 35 15.85 1.35 19.48
C VAL A 35 16.03 0.19 18.51
N GLN A 36 15.27 -0.89 18.71
CA GLN A 36 15.14 -1.99 17.77
C GLN A 36 13.86 -1.85 16.94
N LYS A 37 14.00 -1.66 15.63
CA LYS A 37 12.85 -1.41 14.75
C LYS A 37 12.22 -2.73 14.31
N ARG A 38 10.90 -2.88 14.51
CA ARG A 38 10.19 -4.05 13.96
C ARG A 38 9.82 -3.84 12.49
N PRO A 39 9.58 -4.92 11.73
CA PRO A 39 9.00 -4.82 10.40
C PRO A 39 7.64 -4.13 10.42
N LEU A 40 7.30 -3.45 9.31
CA LEU A 40 6.01 -2.80 9.18
C LEU A 40 4.87 -3.82 9.25
N ASN A 41 3.80 -3.45 9.95
CA ASN A 41 2.54 -4.20 9.95
C ASN A 41 1.94 -4.16 8.54
N ARG A 42 2.02 -5.29 7.84
CA ARG A 42 1.47 -5.45 6.49
C ARG A 42 0.04 -5.94 6.56
N ARG A 43 -0.78 -5.43 5.64
CA ARG A 43 -2.11 -5.99 5.39
C ARG A 43 -1.95 -7.42 4.87
N GLN A 44 -2.82 -8.31 5.32
CA GLN A 44 -2.97 -9.62 4.70
C GLN A 44 -3.32 -9.43 3.22
N PRO A 45 -2.71 -10.22 2.32
CA PRO A 45 -3.05 -10.14 0.91
C PRO A 45 -4.53 -10.50 0.74
N PRO A 46 -5.26 -9.75 -0.09
CA PRO A 46 -6.66 -10.06 -0.34
C PRO A 46 -6.80 -11.46 -0.97
N ALA A 47 -7.90 -12.15 -0.63
CA ALA A 47 -8.17 -13.50 -1.13
C ALA A 47 -8.47 -13.51 -2.65
N SER A 48 -8.99 -12.40 -3.19
CA SER A 48 -9.28 -12.27 -4.62
C SER A 48 -8.00 -12.21 -5.45
N SER A 49 -7.97 -12.97 -6.54
CA SER A 49 -6.90 -12.92 -7.54
C SER A 49 -6.86 -11.59 -8.29
N ASN A 50 -7.97 -10.86 -8.35
CA ASN A 50 -8.11 -9.61 -9.09
C ASN A 50 -7.55 -8.39 -8.34
N SER A 51 -7.27 -8.51 -7.05
CA SER A 51 -6.68 -7.46 -6.24
C SER A 51 -5.35 -7.96 -5.70
N ARG A 52 -4.23 -7.31 -6.02
CA ARG A 52 -2.92 -7.73 -5.51
C ARG A 52 -2.15 -6.57 -4.93
N ILE A 53 -1.52 -6.78 -3.77
CA ILE A 53 -0.72 -5.75 -3.09
C ILE A 53 0.76 -6.09 -3.24
N ILE A 54 1.56 -5.13 -3.69
CA ILE A 54 3.01 -5.22 -3.83
C ILE A 54 3.65 -4.18 -2.93
N TYR A 55 4.46 -4.61 -1.97
CA TYR A 55 5.28 -3.71 -1.15
C TYR A 55 6.63 -3.48 -1.81
N ILE A 56 7.02 -2.21 -1.96
CA ILE A 56 8.29 -1.80 -2.55
C ILE A 56 9.25 -1.39 -1.44
N SER A 57 10.45 -1.97 -1.48
CA SER A 57 11.57 -1.53 -0.64
C SER A 57 12.42 -0.48 -1.36
N PRO A 58 13.18 0.35 -0.62
CA PRO A 58 14.17 1.23 -1.22
C PRO A 58 15.23 0.48 -2.04
N SER A 59 15.54 -0.77 -1.68
CA SER A 59 16.50 -1.64 -2.40
C SER A 59 15.93 -2.34 -3.64
N THR A 60 14.60 -2.29 -3.88
CA THR A 60 13.99 -3.00 -5.01
C THR A 60 14.43 -2.35 -6.34
N PRO A 61 15.02 -3.10 -7.30
CA PRO A 61 15.37 -2.53 -8.61
C PRO A 61 14.11 -2.06 -9.36
N PHE A 62 14.20 -0.90 -10.01
CA PHE A 62 13.03 -0.25 -10.63
C PHE A 62 12.31 -1.16 -11.65
N MET A 63 13.04 -1.68 -12.65
CA MET A 63 12.44 -2.55 -13.68
C MET A 63 11.92 -3.89 -13.12
N SER A 64 12.44 -4.35 -11.98
CA SER A 64 11.90 -5.53 -11.30
C SER A 64 10.49 -5.25 -10.77
N ALA A 65 10.27 -4.06 -10.22
CA ALA A 65 8.95 -3.64 -9.76
C ALA A 65 7.97 -3.47 -10.93
N VAL A 66 8.38 -2.81 -12.02
CA VAL A 66 7.58 -2.67 -13.24
C VAL A 66 7.11 -4.02 -13.77
N LYS A 67 8.06 -4.94 -14.03
CA LYS A 67 7.75 -6.29 -14.54
C LYS A 67 6.86 -7.08 -13.58
N ARG A 68 7.02 -6.88 -12.27
CA ARG A 68 6.18 -7.52 -11.26
C ARG A 68 4.74 -7.04 -11.33
N VAL A 69 4.51 -5.73 -11.45
CA VAL A 69 3.18 -5.14 -11.62
C VAL A 69 2.54 -5.65 -12.91
N GLN A 70 3.25 -5.56 -14.04
CA GLN A 70 2.76 -6.06 -15.33
C GLN A 70 2.40 -7.54 -15.28
N LYS A 71 3.22 -8.37 -14.63
CA LYS A 71 2.94 -9.81 -14.49
C LYS A 71 1.64 -10.06 -13.70
N GLN A 72 1.39 -9.29 -12.64
CA GLN A 72 0.17 -9.44 -11.83
C GLN A 72 -1.08 -8.97 -12.59
N LEU A 73 -1.00 -7.85 -13.32
CA LEU A 73 -2.09 -7.39 -14.18
C LEU A 73 -2.42 -8.42 -15.28
N ASN A 74 -1.39 -8.95 -15.94
CA ASN A 74 -1.56 -10.00 -16.95
C ASN A 74 -2.11 -11.32 -16.37
N ALA A 75 -1.80 -11.64 -15.11
CA ALA A 75 -2.32 -12.84 -14.47
C ALA A 75 -3.84 -12.73 -14.25
N GLY A 76 -4.33 -11.59 -13.77
CA GLY A 76 -5.76 -11.35 -13.61
C GLY A 76 -6.52 -11.39 -14.94
N LEU A 77 -5.89 -10.93 -16.02
CA LEU A 77 -6.45 -10.97 -17.38
C LEU A 77 -6.66 -12.40 -17.91
N ARG A 78 -5.74 -13.32 -17.60
CA ARG A 78 -5.87 -14.75 -17.99
C ARG A 78 -7.01 -15.45 -17.27
N THR A 79 -7.38 -15.00 -16.08
CA THR A 79 -8.52 -15.55 -15.35
C THR A 79 -9.85 -15.11 -15.95
N GLN A 80 -9.89 -13.91 -16.55
CA GLN A 80 -11.13 -13.30 -17.06
C GLN A 80 -11.39 -13.56 -18.53
N THR A 81 -10.33 -13.67 -19.34
CA THR A 81 -10.45 -13.88 -20.79
C THR A 81 -10.16 -15.33 -21.14
N ALA A 82 -11.02 -15.96 -21.96
CA ALA A 82 -10.75 -17.26 -22.59
C ALA A 82 -9.69 -17.16 -23.72
N ALA A 83 -8.90 -16.08 -23.74
CA ALA A 83 -7.93 -15.80 -24.78
C ALA A 83 -6.82 -16.86 -24.82
N HIS A 84 -6.34 -17.17 -26.02
CA HIS A 84 -5.29 -18.15 -26.22
C HIS A 84 -4.03 -17.82 -25.37
N LYS A 85 -3.36 -18.87 -24.87
CA LYS A 85 -2.22 -18.78 -23.95
C LYS A 85 -1.10 -17.84 -24.46
N ASN A 86 -1.00 -17.67 -25.78
CA ASN A 86 0.04 -16.89 -26.48
C ASN A 86 -0.44 -15.54 -27.05
N ALA A 87 -1.67 -15.08 -26.74
CA ALA A 87 -2.13 -13.78 -27.21
C ALA A 87 -1.29 -12.63 -26.64
N SER A 88 -0.99 -11.63 -27.49
CA SER A 88 -0.25 -10.43 -27.09
C SER A 88 -1.04 -9.60 -26.07
N LEU A 89 -0.34 -8.78 -25.26
CA LEU A 89 -0.98 -7.92 -24.27
C LEU A 89 -2.01 -6.98 -24.92
N GLY A 90 -1.64 -6.32 -26.02
CA GLY A 90 -2.55 -5.44 -26.76
C GLY A 90 -3.77 -6.16 -27.35
N SER A 91 -3.62 -7.41 -27.81
CA SER A 91 -4.76 -8.22 -28.27
C SER A 91 -5.76 -8.50 -27.13
N ARG A 92 -5.26 -8.72 -25.91
CA ARG A 92 -6.11 -8.98 -24.74
C ARG A 92 -6.77 -7.72 -24.20
N ILE A 93 -6.10 -6.56 -24.23
CA ILE A 93 -6.70 -5.26 -23.90
C ILE A 93 -7.87 -4.96 -24.84
N ARG A 94 -7.67 -5.09 -26.16
CA ARG A 94 -8.76 -4.88 -27.14
C ARG A 94 -9.94 -5.84 -26.94
N GLN A 95 -9.69 -7.05 -26.47
CA GLN A 95 -10.75 -8.00 -26.15
C GLN A 95 -11.52 -7.54 -24.90
N LEU A 96 -10.83 -7.06 -23.86
CA LEU A 96 -11.47 -6.46 -22.70
C LEU A 96 -12.33 -5.26 -23.07
N GLU A 97 -11.86 -4.35 -23.94
CA GLU A 97 -12.65 -3.19 -24.37
C GLU A 97 -13.98 -3.64 -25.02
N ARG A 98 -13.93 -4.69 -25.84
CA ARG A 98 -15.11 -5.27 -26.50
C ARG A 98 -16.05 -5.95 -25.50
N ASP A 99 -15.51 -6.72 -24.55
CA ASP A 99 -16.29 -7.45 -23.56
C ASP A 99 -16.90 -6.50 -22.49
N SER A 100 -16.16 -5.45 -22.12
CA SER A 100 -16.58 -4.43 -21.14
C SER A 100 -17.75 -3.58 -21.66
N ALA A 101 -17.83 -3.33 -22.97
CA ALA A 101 -18.97 -2.66 -23.59
C ALA A 101 -20.29 -3.47 -23.47
N SER A 102 -20.20 -4.80 -23.30
CA SER A 102 -21.36 -5.70 -23.16
C SER A 102 -21.75 -5.98 -21.70
N SER A 103 -20.79 -5.84 -20.78
CA SER A 103 -20.91 -6.26 -19.39
C SER A 103 -20.44 -5.12 -18.49
N GLY A 104 -21.34 -4.18 -18.19
CA GLY A 104 -21.07 -3.04 -17.30
C GLY A 104 -20.34 -3.49 -16.02
N GLU A 105 -19.13 -2.99 -15.84
CA GLU A 105 -18.28 -3.11 -14.64
C GLU A 105 -18.04 -4.53 -14.09
N LYS A 106 -17.35 -5.39 -14.85
CA LYS A 106 -16.75 -6.60 -14.27
C LYS A 106 -15.23 -6.64 -14.39
N GLY A 107 -14.59 -6.08 -13.36
CA GLY A 107 -13.48 -6.76 -12.70
C GLY A 107 -12.08 -6.56 -13.26
N SER A 108 -11.73 -5.41 -13.83
CA SER A 108 -10.33 -5.18 -14.25
C SER A 108 -9.36 -5.42 -13.08
N ALA A 109 -8.34 -6.25 -13.33
CA ALA A 109 -7.36 -6.60 -12.31
C ALA A 109 -6.66 -5.33 -11.82
N THR A 110 -6.67 -5.12 -10.50
CA THR A 110 -6.06 -3.96 -9.85
C THR A 110 -4.84 -4.39 -9.06
N VAL A 111 -3.71 -3.73 -9.31
CA VAL A 111 -2.48 -3.93 -8.56
C VAL A 111 -2.19 -2.69 -7.73
N THR A 112 -2.16 -2.86 -6.42
CA THR A 112 -1.83 -1.81 -5.46
C THR A 112 -0.35 -1.91 -5.10
N VAL A 113 0.40 -0.85 -5.34
CA VAL A 113 1.81 -0.72 -5.00
C VAL A 113 1.94 0.17 -3.76
N MET A 114 2.59 -0.35 -2.72
CA MET A 114 2.76 0.31 -1.43
C MET A 114 4.24 0.65 -1.22
N GLY A 115 4.52 1.94 -1.01
CA GLY A 115 5.84 2.44 -0.61
C GLY A 115 5.76 3.27 0.67
N THR A 116 6.75 3.15 1.55
CA THR A 116 6.84 3.96 2.78
C THR A 116 8.24 4.55 2.96
N GLY A 117 8.34 5.68 3.64
CA GLY A 117 9.62 6.37 3.88
C GLY A 117 10.43 6.58 2.58
N ARG A 118 11.69 6.12 2.55
CA ARG A 118 12.59 6.24 1.38
C ARG A 118 12.08 5.53 0.12
N ALA A 119 11.12 4.61 0.23
CA ALA A 119 10.55 3.93 -0.94
C ALA A 119 9.49 4.78 -1.67
N ILE A 120 9.00 5.87 -1.05
CA ILE A 120 7.95 6.73 -1.63
C ILE A 120 8.41 7.31 -2.98
N GLU A 121 9.64 7.81 -3.05
CA GLU A 121 10.23 8.34 -4.29
C GLU A 121 10.14 7.32 -5.43
N LYS A 122 10.57 6.08 -5.18
CA LYS A 122 10.53 4.99 -6.15
C LYS A 122 9.10 4.60 -6.54
N THR A 123 8.18 4.60 -5.58
CA THR A 123 6.76 4.33 -5.83
C THR A 123 6.12 5.41 -6.69
N LEU A 124 6.48 6.67 -6.49
CA LEU A 124 6.06 7.80 -7.33
C LEU A 124 6.64 7.68 -8.76
N SER A 125 7.92 7.35 -8.90
CA SER A 125 8.53 7.11 -10.22
C SER A 125 7.84 5.95 -10.97
N LEU A 126 7.42 4.90 -10.25
CA LEU A 126 6.66 3.79 -10.86
C LEU A 126 5.29 4.28 -11.34
N ALA A 127 4.58 5.08 -10.56
CA ALA A 127 3.29 5.66 -10.95
C ALA A 127 3.44 6.45 -12.26
N SER A 128 4.42 7.35 -12.32
CA SER A 128 4.68 8.18 -13.50
C SER A 128 5.06 7.33 -14.73
N TRP A 129 5.83 6.25 -14.55
CA TRP A 129 6.16 5.33 -15.65
C TRP A 129 4.93 4.65 -16.26
N PHE A 130 4.00 4.18 -15.42
CA PHE A 130 2.76 3.54 -15.89
C PHE A 130 1.81 4.56 -16.53
N GLU A 131 1.76 5.79 -16.02
CA GLU A 131 0.99 6.87 -16.62
C GLU A 131 1.50 7.24 -18.02
N GLN A 132 2.82 7.39 -18.18
CA GLN A 132 3.47 7.69 -19.46
C GLN A 132 3.34 6.55 -20.48
N ALA A 133 3.24 5.30 -20.03
CA ALA A 133 3.04 4.16 -20.92
C ALA A 133 1.67 4.18 -21.62
N GLY A 134 0.70 4.97 -21.14
CA GLY A 134 -0.57 5.23 -21.83
C GLY A 134 -1.66 4.18 -21.62
N ASP A 135 -1.29 2.89 -21.58
CA ASP A 135 -2.21 1.74 -21.47
C ASP A 135 -2.79 1.49 -20.07
N TYR A 136 -2.44 2.33 -19.10
CA TYR A 136 -2.76 2.13 -17.68
C TYR A 136 -3.50 3.31 -17.08
N GLU A 137 -4.41 3.01 -16.17
CA GLU A 137 -5.04 3.97 -15.27
C GLU A 137 -4.34 3.88 -13.91
N VAL A 138 -3.94 5.04 -13.38
CA VAL A 138 -3.15 5.14 -12.14
C VAL A 138 -3.86 6.06 -11.16
N GLU A 139 -4.10 5.57 -9.94
CA GLU A 139 -4.67 6.35 -8.83
C GLU A 139 -3.69 6.35 -7.66
N MET A 140 -3.50 7.49 -7.00
CA MET A 140 -2.56 7.65 -5.89
C MET A 140 -3.26 8.13 -4.61
N ARG A 141 -2.91 7.54 -3.46
CA ARG A 141 -3.43 7.91 -2.15
C ARG A 141 -2.31 7.99 -1.11
N THR A 142 -2.32 9.05 -0.31
CA THR A 142 -1.44 9.18 0.85
C THR A 142 -1.97 8.39 2.03
N LYS A 143 -1.08 7.80 2.82
CA LYS A 143 -1.43 6.97 3.96
C LYS A 143 -0.47 7.18 5.12
N THR A 144 -0.96 6.98 6.34
CA THR A 144 -0.13 6.88 7.53
C THR A 144 -0.09 5.43 8.01
N VAL A 145 1.11 4.87 8.18
CA VAL A 145 1.34 3.51 8.67
C VAL A 145 1.95 3.58 10.07
N GLY A 146 1.31 2.95 11.05
CA GLY A 146 1.85 2.76 12.39
C GLY A 146 2.68 1.48 12.46
N THR A 147 3.87 1.57 13.04
CA THR A 147 4.73 0.44 13.36
C THR A 147 5.15 0.51 14.81
N VAL A 148 5.38 -0.65 15.43
CA VAL A 148 5.90 -0.74 16.79
C VAL A 148 7.42 -0.89 16.71
N ASP A 149 8.16 -0.10 17.46
CA ASP A 149 9.59 -0.26 17.66
C ASP A 149 9.83 -0.52 19.16
N ASP A 150 10.83 -1.33 19.48
CA ASP A 150 11.21 -1.65 20.85
C ASP A 150 12.35 -0.77 21.32
N ILE A 151 12.32 -0.39 22.59
CA ILE A 151 13.38 0.30 23.30
C ILE A 151 13.94 -0.71 24.29
N VAL A 152 15.11 -1.23 23.96
CA VAL A 152 15.81 -2.21 24.78
C VAL A 152 16.81 -1.48 25.67
N VAL A 153 16.72 -1.68 26.97
CA VAL A 153 17.65 -1.10 27.96
C VAL A 153 18.75 -2.11 28.23
N GLU A 154 20.02 -1.68 28.17
CA GLU A 154 21.17 -2.59 28.34
C GLU A 154 21.46 -2.98 29.80
N ASP A 155 20.81 -2.33 30.78
CA ASP A 155 20.90 -2.68 32.19
C ASP A 155 19.89 -3.78 32.54
N ASP A 156 20.33 -4.80 33.30
CA ASP A 156 19.54 -5.99 33.69
C ASP A 156 18.29 -5.66 34.54
N ASP A 157 18.23 -4.43 35.08
CA ASP A 157 17.12 -3.90 35.88
C ASP A 157 16.14 -3.02 35.07
N GLY A 158 16.38 -2.82 33.76
CA GLY A 158 15.56 -1.97 32.91
C GLY A 158 14.40 -2.72 32.24
N GLU A 159 13.19 -2.17 32.27
CA GLU A 159 12.06 -2.71 31.53
C GLU A 159 12.10 -2.29 30.06
N ASP A 160 11.95 -3.27 29.15
CA ASP A 160 11.78 -3.01 27.72
C ASP A 160 10.46 -2.28 27.44
N GLU A 161 10.53 -1.20 26.68
CA GLU A 161 9.34 -0.40 26.30
C GLU A 161 9.05 -0.55 24.81
N SER A 162 7.78 -0.75 24.43
CA SER A 162 7.35 -0.69 23.03
C SER A 162 6.73 0.67 22.71
N ARG A 163 7.21 1.34 21.64
CA ARG A 163 6.68 2.62 21.17
C ARG A 163 6.14 2.54 19.74
N VAL A 164 5.06 3.26 19.48
CA VAL A 164 4.49 3.37 18.13
C VAL A 164 5.14 4.50 17.35
N ARG A 165 5.78 4.17 16.22
CA ARG A 165 6.24 5.13 15.22
C ARG A 165 5.24 5.23 14.07
N LYS A 166 4.88 6.45 13.70
CA LYS A 166 4.07 6.74 12.50
C LYS A 166 4.99 7.03 11.31
N LEU A 167 4.62 6.52 10.15
CA LEU A 167 5.32 6.74 8.88
C LEU A 167 4.35 7.16 7.81
N SER A 168 4.78 8.10 6.97
CA SER A 168 4.09 8.38 5.72
C SER A 168 4.29 7.23 4.74
N GLY A 169 3.24 6.96 3.98
CA GLY A 169 3.19 5.95 2.94
C GLY A 169 2.40 6.45 1.74
N LEU A 170 2.71 5.88 0.60
CA LEU A 170 2.07 6.13 -0.67
C LEU A 170 1.51 4.82 -1.20
N GLU A 171 0.23 4.86 -1.56
CA GLU A 171 -0.53 3.76 -2.13
C GLU A 171 -0.85 4.14 -3.58
N VAL A 172 -0.37 3.33 -4.53
CA VAL A 172 -0.59 3.55 -5.97
C VAL A 172 -1.38 2.37 -6.51
N SER A 173 -2.61 2.60 -6.95
CA SER A 173 -3.44 1.60 -7.61
C SER A 173 -3.27 1.72 -9.12
N ILE A 174 -2.96 0.60 -9.77
CA ILE A 174 -2.72 0.52 -11.21
C ILE A 174 -3.72 -0.47 -11.80
N ARG A 175 -4.41 -0.05 -12.85
CA ARG A 175 -5.36 -0.85 -13.63
C ARG A 175 -5.05 -0.72 -15.12
N LEU A 176 -5.50 -1.68 -15.91
CA LEU A 176 -5.54 -1.53 -17.36
C LEU A 176 -6.69 -0.59 -17.73
N LYS A 177 -6.47 0.30 -18.70
CA LYS A 177 -7.55 1.06 -19.32
C LYS A 177 -8.40 0.17 -20.21
#